data_AF-A0A952HUN4-F1
#
_entry.id   AF-A0A952HUN4-F1
#
_cell.length_a   1.000
_cell.length_b   1.000
_cell.length_c   1.000
_cell.angle_alpha   90.00
_cell.angle_beta   90.00
_cell.angle_gamma   90.00
#
_symmetry.space_group_name_H-M   'P 1'
#
loop_
_entity.id
_entity.type
_entity.pdbx_description
1 polymer ?
#
loop_
_entity_poly.entity_id
_entity_poly.type
_entity_poly.pdbx_seq_one_letter_code
_entity_poly.pdbx_strand_id
1 'polypeptide(L)'
;MKMDRRDFLKLSCGSVVTASLLGGGASFTYAKEAEELNLPKPSANSPRVVIVGAGWSGLAIAKYIKMGNPNVDVVLIDKREEFFSCPVSNLWLVGLVDLEFLIHDFLTPASKYGYHMLTGTSVIDVD
;
A
#
# COMPACT_ATOMS: atom_id res chain seq x y z
N MET A 1 41.76 -36.70 8.67
CA MET A 1 41.40 -35.55 9.53
C MET A 1 39.95 -35.75 9.94
N LYS A 2 39.67 -36.11 11.21
CA LYS A 2 38.32 -36.45 11.66
C LYS A 2 37.64 -35.15 12.11
N MET A 3 36.88 -34.52 11.22
CA MET A 3 36.14 -33.30 11.52
C MET A 3 34.87 -33.64 12.32
N ASP A 4 34.72 -33.01 13.49
CA ASP A 4 33.51 -33.15 14.30
C ASP A 4 32.41 -32.21 13.78
N ARG A 5 31.14 -32.56 14.00
CA ARG A 5 29.99 -31.77 13.49
C ARG A 5 29.99 -30.34 14.02
N ARG A 6 30.56 -30.13 15.20
CA ARG A 6 30.72 -28.80 15.82
C ARG A 6 31.75 -27.93 15.10
N ASP A 7 32.79 -28.54 14.54
CA ASP A 7 33.82 -27.81 13.79
C ASP A 7 33.32 -27.45 12.39
N PHE A 8 32.46 -28.29 11.80
CA PHE A 8 31.75 -27.97 10.57
C PHE A 8 30.81 -26.76 10.73
N LEU A 9 30.05 -26.68 11.83
CA LEU A 9 29.18 -25.51 12.09
C LEU A 9 29.97 -24.20 12.27
N LYS A 10 31.11 -24.25 12.95
CA LYS A 10 31.99 -23.08 13.11
C LYS A 10 32.56 -22.62 11.77
N LEU A 11 32.91 -23.56 10.90
CA LEU A 11 33.39 -23.25 9.55
C LEU A 11 32.28 -22.68 8.66
N SER A 12 31.03 -23.17 8.78
CA SER A 12 29.89 -22.66 8.00
C SER A 12 29.41 -21.28 8.44
N CYS A 13 29.55 -20.92 9.72
CA CYS A 13 29.22 -19.56 10.17
C CYS A 13 30.32 -18.54 9.80
N GLY A 14 31.59 -18.96 9.76
CA GLY A 14 32.72 -18.11 9.40
C GLY A 14 32.77 -17.71 7.91
N SER A 15 32.27 -18.58 7.02
CA SER A 15 32.20 -18.30 5.58
C SER A 15 31.03 -17.39 5.18
N VAL A 16 29.97 -17.32 5.97
CA VAL A 16 28.84 -16.39 5.72
C VAL A 16 29.22 -14.94 6.05
N VAL A 17 30.10 -14.71 7.03
CA VAL A 17 30.53 -13.36 7.42
C VAL A 17 31.61 -12.78 6.48
N THR A 18 32.43 -13.63 5.85
CA THR A 18 33.45 -13.17 4.89
C THR A 18 32.95 -13.10 3.45
N ALA A 19 31.94 -13.88 3.06
CA ALA A 19 31.30 -13.75 1.74
C ALA A 19 30.35 -12.56 1.63
N SER A 20 29.87 -12.01 2.75
CA SER A 20 29.01 -10.81 2.77
C SER A 20 29.77 -9.49 2.53
N LEU A 21 31.10 -9.51 2.46
CA LEU A 21 31.89 -8.30 2.18
C LEU A 21 32.34 -8.16 0.71
N LEU A 22 32.14 -9.15 -0.16
CA LEU A 22 32.65 -9.10 -1.54
C LEU A 22 31.74 -9.69 -2.65
N GLY A 23 30.49 -10.08 -2.37
CA GLY A 23 29.59 -10.54 -3.44
C GLY A 23 28.14 -10.57 -3.01
N GLY A 24 27.27 -9.90 -3.78
CA GLY A 24 25.87 -9.68 -3.46
C GLY A 24 25.12 -10.97 -3.11
N GLY A 25 24.63 -11.02 -1.87
CA GLY A 25 23.61 -11.94 -1.40
C GLY A 25 22.51 -11.10 -0.77
N ALA A 26 21.32 -11.17 -1.33
CA ALA A 26 20.18 -10.31 -1.02
C ALA A 26 19.88 -10.25 0.48
N SER A 27 20.08 -9.08 1.08
CA SER A 27 19.33 -8.68 2.27
C SER A 27 17.86 -8.66 1.88
N PHE A 28 17.11 -9.70 2.26
CA PHE A 28 15.65 -9.63 2.33
C PHE A 28 15.25 -8.77 3.53
N THR A 29 15.58 -7.48 3.48
CA THR A 29 14.98 -6.47 4.34
C THR A 29 13.73 -5.97 3.62
N TYR A 30 12.59 -6.61 3.87
CA TYR A 30 11.26 -6.04 3.58
C TYR A 30 10.96 -4.93 4.61
N ALA A 31 11.77 -3.88 4.57
CA ALA A 31 11.45 -2.63 5.22
C ALA A 31 11.89 -1.56 4.23
N LYS A 32 11.01 -1.29 3.26
CA LYS A 32 11.12 -0.05 2.50
C LYS A 32 10.96 1.04 3.56
N GLU A 33 11.97 1.91 3.71
CA GLU A 33 11.82 3.13 4.52
C GLU A 33 10.47 3.74 4.16
N ALA A 34 9.66 4.03 5.19
CA ALA A 34 8.41 4.74 5.00
C ALA A 34 8.78 6.06 4.33
N GLU A 35 8.53 6.15 3.03
CA GLU A 35 8.56 7.41 2.32
C GLU A 35 7.67 8.34 3.15
N GLU A 36 8.26 9.42 3.66
CA GLU A 36 7.56 10.34 4.53
C GLU A 36 6.37 10.88 3.74
N LEU A 37 5.20 10.31 4.00
CA LEU A 37 4.03 10.60 3.22
C LEU A 37 3.73 12.08 3.41
N ASN A 38 3.82 12.86 2.34
CA ASN A 38 3.50 14.29 2.31
C ASN A 38 1.99 14.50 2.44
N LEU A 39 1.42 13.97 3.51
CA LEU A 39 0.07 14.24 3.91
C LEU A 39 -0.02 15.68 4.38
N PRO A 40 -1.03 16.45 3.95
CA PRO A 40 -1.29 17.73 4.55
C PRO A 40 -1.43 17.55 6.06
N LYS A 41 -0.90 18.49 6.85
CA LYS A 41 -1.07 18.45 8.30
C LYS A 41 -2.57 18.59 8.63
N PRO A 42 -3.09 17.84 9.62
CA PRO A 42 -4.47 18.02 10.04
C PRO A 42 -4.70 19.47 10.43
N SER A 43 -5.78 20.08 9.95
CA SER A 43 -6.17 21.38 10.47
C SER A 43 -6.61 21.22 11.93
N ALA A 44 -6.08 22.06 12.81
CA ALA A 44 -6.29 21.96 14.26
C ALA A 44 -7.78 22.03 14.67
N ASN A 45 -8.63 22.58 13.79
CA ASN A 45 -10.06 22.78 14.04
C ASN A 45 -10.96 21.79 13.28
N SER A 46 -10.41 20.85 12.52
CA SER A 46 -11.19 19.85 11.77
C SER A 46 -10.93 18.44 12.28
N PRO A 47 -11.96 17.63 12.55
CA PRO A 47 -11.77 16.21 12.77
C PRO A 47 -11.19 15.56 11.51
N ARG A 48 -10.24 14.65 11.68
CA ARG A 48 -9.61 13.89 10.59
C ARG A 48 -10.13 12.46 10.60
N VAL A 49 -10.48 11.96 9.42
CA VAL A 49 -10.86 10.56 9.19
C VAL A 49 -9.89 9.94 8.18
N VAL A 50 -9.24 8.85 8.59
CA VAL A 50 -8.38 8.05 7.72
C VAL A 50 -9.14 6.78 7.35
N ILE A 51 -9.22 6.51 6.05
CA ILE A 51 -9.91 5.34 5.48
C ILE A 51 -8.84 4.47 4.83
N VAL A 52 -8.74 3.22 5.26
CA VAL A 52 -7.80 2.24 4.70
C VAL A 52 -8.54 1.31 3.74
N GLY A 53 -8.15 1.35 2.47
CA GLY A 53 -8.72 0.58 1.36
C GLY A 53 -9.70 1.38 0.52
N ALA A 54 -9.32 1.72 -0.71
CA ALA A 54 -10.15 2.40 -1.70
C ALA A 54 -10.93 1.41 -2.57
N GLY A 55 -11.66 0.50 -1.93
CA GLY A 55 -12.68 -0.30 -2.61
C GLY A 55 -13.96 0.48 -2.86
N TRP A 56 -15.00 -0.22 -3.31
CA TRP A 56 -16.36 0.30 -3.44
C TRP A 56 -16.84 1.03 -2.18
N SER A 57 -16.61 0.42 -1.01
CA SER A 57 -17.00 0.98 0.28
C SER A 57 -16.14 2.18 0.67
N GLY A 58 -14.81 2.10 0.55
CA GLY A 58 -13.90 3.17 0.94
C GLY A 58 -14.14 4.47 0.16
N LEU A 59 -14.30 4.36 -1.16
CA LEU A 59 -14.65 5.49 -2.02
C LEU A 59 -16.04 6.07 -1.69
N ALA A 60 -17.02 5.21 -1.40
CA ALA A 60 -18.34 5.66 -1.00
C ALA A 60 -18.30 6.38 0.35
N ILE A 61 -17.61 5.84 1.36
CA ILE A 61 -17.47 6.45 2.68
C ILE A 61 -16.79 7.81 2.55
N ALA A 62 -15.68 7.92 1.81
CA ALA A 62 -14.98 9.18 1.61
C ALA A 62 -15.90 10.26 1.00
N LYS A 63 -16.65 9.88 -0.05
CA LYS A 63 -17.66 10.74 -0.68
C LYS A 63 -18.73 11.19 0.31
N TYR A 64 -19.35 10.26 1.04
CA TYR A 64 -20.48 10.59 1.91
C TYR A 64 -20.07 11.37 3.15
N ILE A 65 -18.86 11.18 3.68
CA ILE A 65 -18.31 12.02 4.75
C ILE A 65 -18.17 13.45 4.27
N LYS A 66 -17.55 13.68 3.11
CA LYS A 66 -17.39 15.03 2.54
C LYS A 66 -18.72 15.69 2.18
N MET A 67 -19.70 14.91 1.70
CA MET A 67 -21.06 15.41 1.43
C MET A 67 -21.82 15.77 2.71
N GLY A 68 -21.66 14.99 3.79
CA GLY A 68 -22.33 15.24 5.06
C GLY A 68 -21.69 16.38 5.86
N ASN A 69 -20.36 16.50 5.82
CA ASN A 69 -19.63 17.58 6.46
C ASN A 69 -18.33 17.91 5.68
N PRO A 70 -18.34 19.00 4.89
CA PRO A 70 -17.18 19.42 4.11
C PRO A 70 -15.95 19.81 4.94
N ASN A 71 -16.14 20.14 6.24
CA ASN A 71 -15.05 20.54 7.13
C ASN A 71 -14.23 19.34 7.65
N VAL A 72 -14.71 18.11 7.46
CA VAL A 72 -13.94 16.91 7.84
C VAL A 72 -12.79 16.75 6.85
N ASP A 73 -11.61 16.56 7.43
CA ASP A 73 -10.41 16.22 6.68
C ASP A 73 -10.37 14.71 6.45
N VAL A 74 -10.47 14.29 5.20
CA VAL A 74 -10.62 12.88 4.82
C VAL A 74 -9.38 12.47 4.05
N VAL A 75 -8.74 11.40 4.51
CA VAL A 75 -7.58 10.77 3.87
C VAL A 75 -7.97 9.34 3.52
N LEU A 76 -7.94 8.99 2.24
CA LEU A 76 -8.19 7.65 1.73
C LEU A 76 -6.87 7.05 1.23
N ILE A 77 -6.56 5.84 1.69
CA ILE A 77 -5.29 5.15 1.41
C ILE A 77 -5.57 3.83 0.69
N ASP A 78 -4.90 3.57 -0.43
CA ASP A 78 -4.89 2.26 -1.08
C ASP A 78 -3.49 1.91 -1.59
N LYS A 79 -3.20 0.60 -1.59
CA LYS A 79 -1.93 0.06 -2.08
C LYS A 79 -1.82 0.05 -3.61
N ARG A 80 -2.94 0.14 -4.33
CA ARG A 80 -2.98 0.17 -5.80
C ARG A 80 -2.92 1.62 -6.29
N GLU A 81 -2.47 1.76 -7.54
CA GLU A 81 -2.48 3.05 -8.24
C GLU A 81 -3.85 3.38 -8.82
N GLU A 82 -4.62 2.35 -9.20
CA GLU A 82 -5.92 2.48 -9.81
C GLU A 82 -6.95 1.55 -9.15
N PHE A 83 -8.21 1.93 -9.26
CA PHE A 83 -9.32 1.11 -8.83
C PHE A 83 -9.53 -0.03 -9.82
N PHE A 84 -9.69 -1.25 -9.30
CA PHE A 84 -10.09 -2.41 -10.09
C PHE A 84 -11.42 -2.94 -9.59
N SER A 85 -12.43 -2.93 -10.45
CA SER A 85 -13.74 -3.49 -10.14
C SER A 85 -13.73 -5.02 -10.27
N CYS A 86 -13.57 -5.70 -9.14
CA CYS A 86 -13.77 -7.15 -9.08
C CYS A 86 -15.23 -7.56 -9.34
N PRO A 87 -16.25 -6.90 -8.76
CA PRO A 87 -17.62 -7.05 -9.24
C PRO A 87 -17.65 -6.65 -10.71
N VAL A 88 -18.34 -7.41 -11.56
CA VAL A 88 -18.39 -7.21 -13.03
C VAL A 88 -17.18 -7.77 -13.83
N SER A 89 -16.12 -8.26 -13.17
CA SER A 89 -14.98 -8.91 -13.87
C SER A 89 -15.37 -10.13 -14.71
N ASN A 90 -16.49 -10.78 -14.41
CA ASN A 90 -17.02 -11.87 -15.25
C ASN A 90 -17.33 -11.43 -16.68
N LEU A 91 -17.77 -10.18 -16.89
CA LEU A 91 -18.05 -9.67 -18.24
C LEU A 91 -16.78 -9.56 -19.08
N TRP A 92 -15.66 -9.19 -18.44
CA TRP A 92 -14.35 -9.17 -19.08
C TRP A 92 -13.88 -10.59 -19.41
N LEU A 93 -14.07 -11.53 -18.48
CA LEU A 93 -13.68 -12.93 -18.67
C LEU A 93 -14.38 -13.59 -19.86
N VAL A 94 -15.64 -13.24 -20.13
CA VAL A 94 -16.41 -13.75 -21.28
C VAL A 94 -16.29 -12.88 -22.54
N GLY A 95 -15.45 -11.85 -22.53
CA GLY A 95 -15.20 -10.99 -23.69
C GLY A 95 -16.34 -10.03 -24.05
N LEU A 96 -17.20 -9.68 -23.10
CA LEU A 96 -18.29 -8.72 -23.30
C LEU A 96 -17.87 -7.26 -23.03
N VAL A 97 -16.82 -7.05 -22.26
CA VAL A 97 -16.24 -5.73 -21.97
C VAL A 97 -14.71 -5.81 -22.00
N ASP A 98 -14.07 -4.69 -22.32
CA ASP A 98 -12.62 -4.57 -22.30
C ASP A 98 -12.07 -4.35 -20.87
N LEU A 99 -10.75 -4.45 -20.70
CA LEU A 99 -10.12 -4.33 -19.38
C LEU A 99 -10.29 -2.93 -18.78
N GLU A 100 -10.27 -1.91 -19.63
CA GLU A 100 -10.44 -0.49 -19.29
C GLU A 100 -11.81 -0.22 -18.66
N PHE A 101 -12.81 -1.06 -18.95
CA PHE A 101 -14.12 -0.96 -18.31
C PHE A 101 -14.07 -1.28 -16.80
N LEU A 102 -13.10 -2.11 -16.36
CA LEU A 102 -12.94 -2.50 -14.97
C LEU A 102 -12.02 -1.55 -14.19
N ILE A 103 -11.22 -0.73 -14.88
CA ILE A 103 -10.20 0.12 -14.30
C ILE A 103 -10.71 1.55 -14.20
N HIS A 104 -10.60 2.14 -13.01
CA HIS A 104 -11.01 3.52 -12.78
C HIS A 104 -9.94 4.30 -12.00
N ASP A 105 -9.82 5.59 -12.31
CA ASP A 105 -8.91 6.49 -11.59
C ASP A 105 -9.47 6.89 -10.22
N PHE A 106 -8.59 6.94 -9.22
CA PHE A 106 -8.91 7.41 -7.88
C PHE A 106 -8.87 8.93 -7.72
N LEU A 107 -8.09 9.63 -8.56
CA LEU A 107 -7.84 11.07 -8.42
C LEU A 107 -9.05 11.93 -8.85
N THR A 108 -9.78 11.47 -9.86
CA THR A 108 -10.99 12.11 -10.36
C THR A 108 -12.07 12.27 -9.27
N PRO A 109 -12.51 11.22 -8.56
CA PRO A 109 -13.47 11.36 -7.47
C PRO A 109 -12.87 12.11 -6.26
N ALA A 110 -11.56 11.95 -5.97
CA ALA A 110 -10.89 12.69 -4.90
C ALA A 110 -10.95 14.21 -5.10
N SER A 111 -10.62 14.66 -6.30
CA SER A 111 -10.68 16.07 -6.70
C SER A 111 -12.12 16.60 -6.70
N LYS A 112 -13.08 15.77 -7.15
CA LYS A 112 -14.50 16.13 -7.18
C LYS A 112 -15.12 16.32 -5.79
N TYR A 113 -14.77 15.48 -4.83
CA TYR A 113 -15.37 15.49 -3.50
C TYR A 113 -14.49 16.15 -2.42
N GLY A 114 -13.26 16.52 -2.74
CA GLY A 114 -12.38 17.29 -1.85
C GLY A 114 -11.84 16.46 -0.68
N TYR A 115 -11.41 15.23 -0.95
CA TYR A 115 -10.66 14.39 -0.01
C TYR A 115 -9.25 14.10 -0.54
N HIS A 116 -8.33 13.75 0.36
CA HIS A 116 -6.97 13.38 0.00
C HIS A 116 -6.92 11.90 -0.36
N MET A 117 -6.31 11.58 -1.50
CA MET A 117 -6.11 10.22 -1.95
C MET A 117 -4.62 9.89 -1.95
N LEU A 118 -4.28 8.76 -1.33
CA LEU A 118 -2.93 8.20 -1.31
C LEU A 118 -2.96 6.85 -1.99
N THR A 119 -2.31 6.77 -3.13
CA THR A 119 -2.17 5.55 -3.92
C THR A 119 -0.80 4.91 -3.70
N GLY A 120 -0.63 3.64 -4.09
CA GLY A 120 0.65 2.95 -3.99
C GLY A 120 1.17 2.73 -2.56
N THR A 121 0.35 3.01 -1.54
CA THR A 121 0.76 3.01 -0.13
C THR A 121 0.00 1.92 0.64
N SER A 122 0.73 0.99 1.25
CA SER A 122 0.17 -0.01 2.14
C SER A 122 0.26 0.42 3.60
N VAL A 123 -0.84 0.26 4.33
CA VAL A 123 -0.84 0.42 5.80
C VAL A 123 -0.36 -0.89 6.42
N ILE A 124 0.66 -0.79 7.26
CA ILE A 124 1.36 -1.95 7.87
C ILE A 124 0.87 -2.22 9.29
N ASP A 125 0.61 -1.14 10.03
CA ASP A 125 0.24 -1.18 11.44
C ASP A 125 -0.67 0.00 11.79
N VAL A 126 -1.43 -0.15 12.87
CA VAL A 126 -2.28 0.88 13.48
C VAL A 126 -2.06 0.81 14.99
N ASP A 127 -1.44 1.86 15.54
CA ASP A 127 -1.20 2.03 16.97
C ASP A 127 -2.53 2.15 17.77
#